data_AF-A0A3A6Q6J7-F1
#
_entry.id   AF-A0A3A6Q6J7-F1
#
_cell.length_a   1.000
_cell.length_b   1.000
_cell.length_c   1.000
_cell.angle_alpha   90.00
_cell.angle_beta   90.00
_cell.angle_gamma   90.00
#
_symmetry.space_group_name_H-M   'P 1'
#
loop_
_entity.id
_entity.type
_entity.pdbx_description
1 polymer ?
#
loop_
_entity_poly.entity_id
_entity_poly.type
_entity_poly.pdbx_seq_one_letter_code
_entity_poly.pdbx_strand_id
1 'polypeptide(L)' 'MADSADSDVDTQADGDSEWRFSIDAVGPDAADDPDDTVIEPESISLEHASFVVLGVLLTLGVVVTGL' A
#
# COMPACT_ATOMS: atom_id res chain seq x y z
N MET A 1 19.88 39.50 -16.07
CA MET A 1 19.82 38.33 -15.19
C MET A 1 18.55 37.57 -15.55
N ALA A 2 18.68 36.51 -16.34
CA ALA A 2 17.55 35.66 -16.70
C ALA A 2 17.33 34.64 -15.58
N ASP A 3 16.08 34.58 -15.13
CA ASP A 3 15.51 33.57 -14.25
C ASP A 3 15.33 32.28 -15.07
N SER A 4 16.11 31.25 -14.78
CA SER A 4 16.06 29.94 -15.48
C SER A 4 16.58 28.82 -14.56
N ALA A 5 16.12 28.81 -13.31
CA ALA A 5 16.50 27.79 -12.32
C ALA A 5 15.46 26.66 -12.22
N ASP A 6 14.75 26.35 -13.32
CA ASP A 6 13.68 25.35 -13.36
C ASP A 6 13.90 24.35 -14.53
N SER A 7 15.12 23.84 -14.72
CA SER A 7 15.38 22.92 -15.83
C SER A 7 16.32 21.76 -15.55
N ASP A 8 16.88 21.63 -14.35
CA ASP A 8 17.83 20.55 -14.04
C ASP A 8 17.30 19.64 -12.92
N VAL A 9 16.10 19.10 -13.09
CA VAL A 9 15.85 17.74 -12.57
C VAL A 9 16.36 16.80 -13.66
N ASP A 10 17.68 16.69 -13.70
CA ASP A 10 18.39 15.68 -14.47
C ASP A 10 17.76 14.31 -14.17
N THR A 11 17.04 13.77 -15.15
CA THR A 11 16.50 12.40 -15.13
C THR A 11 17.61 11.40 -15.41
N GLN A 12 18.79 11.61 -14.82
CA GLN A 12 19.86 10.65 -14.86
C GLN A 12 19.64 9.70 -13.68
N ALA A 13 19.04 8.55 -14.01
CA ALA A 13 18.87 7.43 -13.10
C ALA A 13 20.25 6.85 -12.74
N ASP A 14 20.97 7.58 -11.91
CA ASP A 14 22.23 7.16 -11.32
C ASP A 14 21.92 6.20 -10.16
N GLY A 15 21.90 4.91 -10.49
CA GLY A 15 22.82 3.93 -9.90
C GLY A 15 22.86 3.65 -8.39
N ASP A 16 22.08 4.30 -7.52
CA ASP A 16 22.21 4.13 -6.04
C ASP A 16 20.87 4.10 -5.28
N SER A 17 19.73 3.94 -5.96
CA SER A 17 18.44 3.90 -5.26
C SER A 17 18.14 2.49 -4.74
N GLU A 18 18.04 2.35 -3.41
CA GLU A 18 17.67 1.13 -2.67
C GLU A 18 16.36 0.49 -3.17
N TRP A 19 15.53 1.28 -3.85
CA TRP A 19 14.20 0.89 -4.28
C TRP A 19 14.23 0.36 -5.72
N ARG A 20 13.60 -0.81 -5.89
CA ARG A 20 13.54 -1.55 -7.15
C ARG A 20 12.80 -0.83 -8.29
N PHE A 21 12.03 0.22 -7.99
CA PHE A 21 11.19 0.97 -8.94
C PHE A 21 11.21 2.48 -8.63
N SER A 22 11.12 3.32 -9.65
CA SER A 22 10.95 4.78 -9.51
C SER A 22 9.49 5.15 -9.21
N ILE A 23 9.25 6.37 -8.71
CA ILE A 23 7.90 6.84 -8.36
C ILE A 23 6.97 6.90 -9.57
N ASP A 24 7.50 7.30 -10.73
CA ASP A 24 6.74 7.38 -11.99
C ASP A 24 6.38 6.00 -12.54
N ALA A 25 7.11 4.96 -12.13
CA ALA A 25 6.87 3.58 -12.56
C ALA A 25 5.79 2.85 -11.75
N VAL A 26 5.29 3.45 -10.65
CA VAL A 26 4.25 2.84 -9.77
C VAL A 26 3.02 3.73 -9.59
N GLY A 27 2.88 4.77 -10.43
CA GLY A 27 1.74 5.68 -10.44
C GLY A 27 0.53 5.16 -11.23
N PRO A 28 -0.61 5.86 -11.20
CA PRO A 28 -1.81 5.49 -11.97
C PRO A 28 -1.61 5.56 -13.49
N ASP A 29 -0.61 6.33 -13.95
CA ASP A 29 -0.19 6.43 -15.35
C ASP A 29 0.95 5.46 -15.71
N ALA A 30 1.36 4.59 -14.77
CA ALA A 30 2.37 3.57 -15.04
C ALA A 30 1.87 2.63 -16.13
N ALA A 31 2.79 2.13 -16.94
CA ALA A 31 2.45 1.09 -17.91
C ALA A 31 1.94 -0.14 -17.14
N ASP A 32 0.79 -0.67 -17.56
CA ASP A 32 0.26 -1.92 -17.01
C ASP A 32 1.34 -3.01 -17.07
N ASP A 33 1.70 -3.56 -15.91
CA ASP A 33 2.59 -4.71 -15.86
C ASP A 33 1.77 -5.94 -16.31
N PRO A 34 2.22 -6.69 -17.34
CA PRO A 34 1.52 -7.89 -17.79
C PRO A 34 1.37 -8.96 -16.70
N ASP A 35 2.15 -8.86 -15.61
CA ASP A 35 2.07 -9.71 -14.42
C ASP A 35 1.23 -9.08 -13.28
N ASP A 36 0.62 -7.90 -13.48
CA ASP A 36 -0.26 -7.22 -12.50
C ASP A 36 -1.63 -7.89 -12.45
N THR A 37 -1.64 -9.14 -11.99
CA THR A 37 -2.87 -9.78 -11.58
C THR A 37 -3.31 -9.16 -10.25
N VAL A 38 -4.55 -8.68 -10.18
CA VAL A 38 -5.17 -8.24 -8.91
C VAL A 38 -4.91 -9.30 -7.85
N ILE A 39 -4.12 -8.95 -6.84
CA ILE A 39 -3.78 -9.89 -5.78
C ILE A 39 -5.04 -10.16 -4.95
N GLU A 40 -5.60 -11.34 -5.13
CA GLU A 40 -6.70 -11.81 -4.30
C GLU A 40 -6.19 -12.01 -2.86
N PRO A 41 -6.92 -11.53 -1.85
CA PRO A 41 -6.55 -11.80 -0.48
C PRO A 41 -6.55 -13.31 -0.23
N GLU A 42 -5.60 -13.76 0.58
CA GLU A 42 -5.59 -15.15 1.02
C GLU A 42 -6.85 -15.48 1.84
N SER A 43 -7.26 -16.74 1.78
CA SER A 43 -8.38 -17.21 2.59
C SER A 43 -8.02 -17.18 4.08
N ILE A 44 -8.91 -16.63 4.90
CA ILE A 44 -8.71 -16.61 6.35
C ILE A 44 -8.71 -18.03 6.94
N SER A 45 -7.74 -18.33 7.81
CA SER A 45 -7.74 -19.58 8.57
C SER A 45 -8.75 -19.53 9.72
N LEU A 46 -9.13 -20.70 10.25
CA LEU A 46 -10.09 -20.81 11.35
C LEU A 46 -9.53 -20.16 12.63
N GLU A 47 -8.24 -20.33 12.90
CA GLU A 47 -7.55 -19.73 14.03
C GLU A 47 -7.68 -18.20 14.01
N HIS A 48 -7.41 -17.56 12.87
CA HIS A 48 -7.52 -16.12 12.73
C HIS A 48 -8.97 -15.62 12.81
N ALA A 49 -9.91 -16.34 12.19
CA ALA A 49 -11.33 -16.01 12.26
C ALA A 49 -11.86 -16.03 13.71
N SER A 50 -11.35 -16.95 14.54
CA SER A 50 -11.75 -17.07 15.94
C SER A 50 -11.42 -15.82 16.77
N PHE A 51 -10.27 -15.19 16.52
CA PHE A 51 -9.87 -13.96 17.22
C PHE A 51 -10.78 -12.78 16.87
N VAL A 52 -11.20 -12.67 15.61
CA VAL A 52 -12.16 -11.63 15.17
C VAL A 52 -13.50 -11.84 15.86
N VAL A 53 -14.03 -13.07 15.85
CA VAL A 53 -15.29 -13.40 16.53
C VAL A 53 -15.21 -13.09 18.02
N LEU A 54 -14.11 -13.47 18.68
CA LEU A 54 -13.90 -13.20 20.09
C LEU A 54 -13.86 -11.68 20.39
N GLY A 55 -13.18 -10.89 19.56
CA GLY A 55 -13.17 -9.43 19.68
C GLY A 55 -14.56 -8.80 19.53
N VAL A 56 -15.34 -9.28 18.56
CA VAL A 56 -16.75 -8.84 18.36
C VAL A 56 -17.59 -9.19 19.59
N LEU A 57 -17.51 -10.42 20.10
CA LEU A 57 -18.26 -10.85 21.28
C LEU A 57 -17.88 -10.05 22.52
N LEU A 58 -16.59 -9.78 22.74
CA LEU A 58 -16.14 -8.93 23.84
C LEU A 58 -16.67 -7.49 23.70
N THR A 59 -16.61 -6.92 22.50
CA THR A 59 -17.10 -5.57 22.23
C THR A 59 -18.60 -5.48 22.50
N LEU A 60 -19.38 -6.43 21.97
CA LEU A 60 -20.82 -6.52 22.24
C LEU A 60 -21.09 -6.71 23.74
N GLY A 61 -20.31 -7.55 24.42
CA GLY A 61 -20.41 -7.75 25.86
C GLY A 61 -20.21 -6.45 26.64
N VAL A 62 -19.20 -5.66 26.29
CA VAL A 62 -18.94 -4.35 26.90
C VAL A 62 -20.09 -3.38 26.61
N VAL A 63 -20.55 -3.28 25.37
CA VAL A 63 -21.65 -2.38 24.99
C VAL A 63 -22.96 -2.74 25.73
N VAL A 64 -23.27 -4.03 25.85
CA VAL A 64 -24.49 -4.50 26.52
C VAL A 64 -24.42 -4.31 28.04
N THR A 65 -23.25 -4.43 28.64
CA THR A 65 -23.07 -4.36 30.11
C THR A 65 -22.69 -2.97 30.63
N GLY A 66 -22.22 -2.07 29.76
CA GLY A 66 -21.60 -0.80 30.13
C GLY A 66 -22.20 0.46 29.50
N LEU A 67 -23.32 0.36 28.77
CA LEU A 67 -24.17 1.51 28.42
C LEU A 67 -25.28 1.72 29.47
#